data_AF-A0A2V7HZR1-F1
#
_entry.id   AF-A0A2V7HZR1-F1
#
_cell.length_a   1.000
_cell.length_b   1.000
_cell.length_c   1.000
_cell.angle_alpha   90.00
_cell.angle_beta   90.00
_cell.angle_gamma   90.00
#
_symmetry.space_group_name_H-M   'P 1'
#
loop_
_entity.id
_entity.type
_entity.pdbx_description
1 polymer ?
#
loop_
_entity_poly.entity_id
_entity_poly.type
_entity_poly.pdbx_seq_one_letter_code
_entity_poly.pdbx_strand_id
1 'polypeptide(L)' 'MGRTTARLREGHMPDVQIWSMRVVRPTRDPCITCGDPLDTSTEAVEVFSVDGIRLLFHADCHDMWVAFRERANRHDPPA' A
#
# COMPACT_ATOMS: atom_id res chain seq x y z
N MET A 1 9.91 -12.18 -15.91
CA MET A 1 9.78 -10.86 -15.28
C MET A 1 9.86 -11.01 -13.77
N GLY A 2 10.86 -10.41 -13.13
CA GLY A 2 10.99 -10.40 -11.66
C GLY A 2 9.96 -9.46 -11.04
N ARG A 3 9.16 -9.96 -10.10
CA ARG A 3 8.17 -9.17 -9.36
C ARG A 3 8.86 -8.51 -8.17
N THR A 4 9.15 -7.22 -8.27
CA THR A 4 9.75 -6.48 -7.15
C THR A 4 8.64 -6.03 -6.19
N THR A 5 8.43 -6.79 -5.13
CA THR A 5 7.61 -6.36 -3.98
C THR A 5 8.45 -5.42 -3.12
N ALA A 6 8.05 -4.16 -2.99
CA ALA A 6 8.71 -3.22 -2.12
C ALA A 6 8.45 -3.62 -0.64
N ARG A 7 9.50 -3.79 0.15
CA ARG A 7 9.41 -3.83 1.62
C ARG A 7 9.74 -2.43 2.13
N LEU A 8 8.88 -1.84 2.96
CA LEU A 8 9.18 -0.56 3.60
C LEU A 8 10.22 -0.79 4.69
N ARG A 9 11.19 0.11 4.78
CA ARG A 9 11.94 0.33 6.02
C ARG A 9 10.98 1.00 7.01
N GLU A 10 11.02 0.55 8.26
CA GLU A 10 10.15 1.00 9.35
C GLU A 10 9.88 2.52 9.31
N GLY A 11 8.60 2.88 9.34
CA GLY A 11 8.14 4.26 9.51
C GLY A 11 7.97 5.10 8.25
N HIS A 12 8.37 4.64 7.06
CA HIS A 12 8.18 5.40 5.83
C HIS A 12 6.97 4.87 5.04
N MET A 13 5.82 5.55 5.10
CA MET A 13 4.69 5.22 4.22
C MET A 13 4.99 5.71 2.80
N PRO A 14 4.80 4.87 1.76
CA PRO A 14 5.17 5.22 0.40
C PRO A 14 4.20 6.29 -0.10
N ASP A 15 4.75 7.48 -0.37
CA ASP A 15 4.06 8.49 -1.16
C ASP A 15 4.30 8.20 -2.64
N VAL A 16 3.41 7.43 -3.25
CA VAL A 16 3.50 6.99 -4.65
C VAL A 16 2.28 7.43 -5.44
N GLN A 17 2.44 7.88 -6.68
CA GLN A 17 1.28 8.16 -7.50
C GLN A 17 0.60 6.84 -7.92
N ILE A 18 -0.69 6.72 -7.63
CA ILE A 18 -1.47 5.50 -7.87
C ILE A 18 -2.00 5.50 -9.31
N TRP A 19 -1.74 4.42 -10.04
CA TRP A 19 -2.38 4.16 -11.33
C TRP A 19 -3.67 3.36 -11.15
N SER A 20 -3.61 2.25 -10.40
CA SER A 20 -4.78 1.40 -10.21
C SER A 20 -4.76 0.69 -8.86
N MET A 21 -5.95 0.27 -8.42
CA MET A 21 -6.12 -0.54 -7.23
C MET A 21 -7.13 -1.66 -7.50
N ARG A 22 -6.96 -2.79 -6.82
CA ARG A 22 -7.93 -3.89 -6.84
C ARG A 22 -7.91 -4.69 -5.55
N VAL A 23 -9.07 -5.26 -5.22
CA VAL A 23 -9.18 -6.28 -4.19
C VAL A 23 -8.68 -7.60 -4.77
N VAL A 24 -7.82 -8.28 -4.03
CA VAL A 24 -7.23 -9.56 -4.39
C VAL A 24 -7.49 -10.59 -3.30
N ARG A 25 -7.38 -11.87 -3.68
CA ARG A 25 -7.43 -12.94 -2.70
C ARG A 25 -6.27 -12.83 -1.70
N PRO A 26 -6.45 -13.29 -0.45
CA PRO A 26 -5.39 -13.37 0.53
C PRO A 26 -4.18 -14.12 -0.01
N THR A 27 -2.97 -13.66 0.35
CA THR A 27 -1.71 -14.25 -0.12
C THR A 27 -0.71 -14.31 1.02
N ARG A 28 0.34 -15.12 0.87
CA ARG A 28 1.46 -15.13 1.84
C ARG A 28 2.44 -13.97 1.67
N ASP A 29 2.23 -13.11 0.67
CA ASP A 29 3.02 -11.89 0.54
C ASP A 29 2.78 -10.99 1.78
N PRO A 30 3.82 -10.30 2.28
CA PRO A 30 3.68 -9.46 3.46
C PRO A 30 2.90 -8.18 3.14
N CYS A 31 2.05 -7.77 4.06
CA CYS A 31 1.46 -6.45 4.08
C CYS A 31 2.57 -5.42 4.22
N ILE A 32 2.52 -4.41 3.37
CA ILE A 32 3.54 -3.38 3.34
C ILE A 32 3.51 -2.49 4.59
N THR A 33 2.34 -2.34 5.21
CA THR A 33 2.14 -1.46 6.38
C THR A 33 2.57 -2.13 7.69
N CYS A 34 2.13 -3.35 7.97
CA CYS A 34 2.42 -4.03 9.25
C CYS A 34 3.50 -5.12 9.14
N GLY A 35 3.86 -5.56 7.93
CA GLY A 35 4.83 -6.64 7.70
C GLY A 35 4.25 -8.05 7.82
N ASP A 36 3.06 -8.22 8.41
CA ASP A 36 2.41 -9.52 8.57
C ASP A 36 1.90 -10.08 7.23
N PRO A 37 1.85 -11.41 7.06
CA PRO A 37 1.26 -12.04 5.88
C PRO A 37 -0.18 -11.60 5.62
N LEU A 38 -0.55 -11.47 4.35
CA LEU A 38 -1.91 -11.12 3.92
C LEU A 38 -2.91 -12.28 4.00
N ASP A 39 -2.50 -13.50 4.37
CA ASP A 39 -3.35 -14.68 4.46
C ASP A 39 -4.16 -14.76 5.75
N THR A 40 -4.01 -13.77 6.63
CA THR A 40 -4.74 -13.64 7.90
C THR A 40 -6.08 -12.93 7.78
N SER A 41 -6.36 -12.27 6.64
CA SER A 41 -7.62 -11.56 6.37
C SER A 41 -8.43 -12.22 5.26
N THR A 42 -9.73 -11.90 5.17
CA THR A 42 -10.61 -12.40 4.11
C THR A 42 -10.25 -11.83 2.73
N GLU A 43 -9.70 -10.61 2.69
CA GLU A 43 -9.37 -9.88 1.48
C GLU A 43 -8.08 -9.08 1.67
N ALA A 44 -7.37 -8.84 0.56
CA ALA A 44 -6.21 -7.97 0.52
C ALA A 44 -6.37 -6.92 -0.60
N VAL A 45 -5.69 -5.79 -0.46
CA VAL A 45 -5.70 -4.71 -1.45
C VAL A 45 -4.35 -4.66 -2.14
N GLU A 46 -4.38 -4.63 -3.46
CA GLU A 46 -3.21 -4.45 -4.30
C GLU A 46 -3.29 -3.09 -4.99
N VAL A 47 -2.23 -2.30 -4.84
CA VAL A 47 -2.09 -0.97 -5.43
C VAL A 47 -0.91 -0.97 -6.38
N PHE A 48 -1.13 -0.50 -7.61
CA PHE A 48 -0.08 -0.29 -8.60
C PHE A 48 0.25 1.19 -8.71
N SER A 49 1.52 1.53 -8.50
CA SER A 49 2.01 2.88 -8.78
C SER A 49 2.30 3.09 -10.26
N VAL A 50 2.34 4.34 -10.68
CA VAL A 50 2.79 4.74 -12.03
C VAL A 50 4.24 4.33 -12.31
N ASP A 51 5.07 4.24 -11.26
CA ASP A 51 6.47 3.79 -11.34
C ASP A 51 6.61 2.26 -11.45
N GLY A 52 5.49 1.53 -11.59
CA GLY A 52 5.48 0.08 -11.70
C GLY A 52 5.71 -0.63 -10.36
N ILE A 53 5.57 0.06 -9.23
CA ILE A 53 5.69 -0.53 -7.90
C ILE A 53 4.35 -1.16 -7.52
N ARG A 54 4.41 -2.42 -7.10
CA ARG A 54 3.27 -3.16 -6.55
C ARG A 54 3.32 -3.08 -5.03
N LEU A 55 2.26 -2.50 -4.44
CA LEU A 55 2.06 -2.44 -3.00
C LEU A 55 0.91 -3.36 -2.60
N LEU A 56 1.05 -4.01 -1.44
CA LEU A 56 0.14 -5.03 -0.95
C LEU A 56 -0.25 -4.71 0.49
N PHE A 57 -1.55 -4.73 0.78
CA PHE A 57 -2.10 -4.28 2.06
C PHE A 57 -3.20 -5.21 2.55
N HIS A 58 -3.35 -5.34 3.86
CA HIS A 58 -4.66 -5.72 4.43
C HIS A 58 -5.66 -4.59 4.16
N ALA A 59 -6.95 -4.90 4.11
CA ALA A 59 -7.99 -3.87 3.91
C ALA A 59 -7.88 -2.74 4.94
N ASP A 60 -7.79 -3.08 6.24
CA ASP A 60 -7.67 -2.08 7.31
C ASP A 60 -6.37 -1.27 7.22
N CYS A 61 -5.27 -1.93 6.84
CA CYS A 61 -3.98 -1.28 6.64
C CYS A 61 -3.99 -0.31 5.45
N HIS A 62 -4.73 -0.64 4.41
CA HIS A 62 -4.93 0.21 3.24
C HIS A 62 -5.72 1.46 3.61
N ASP A 63 -6.83 1.32 4.34
CA ASP A 63 -7.66 2.47 4.73
C ASP A 63 -6.89 3.46 5.62
N MET A 64 -6.10 2.93 6.55
CA MET A 64 -5.20 3.74 7.36
C MET A 64 -4.17 4.49 6.49
N TRP A 65 -3.58 3.80 5.51
CA TRP A 65 -2.63 4.42 4.58
C TRP A 65 -3.28 5.55 3.76
N VAL A 66 -4.48 5.34 3.21
CA VAL A 66 -5.24 6.39 2.49
C VAL A 66 -5.49 7.59 3.40
N ALA A 67 -5.96 7.36 4.63
CA ALA A 67 -6.21 8.45 5.58
C ALA A 67 -4.95 9.26 5.91
N PHE A 68 -3.79 8.61 6.04
CA PHE A 68 -2.52 9.32 6.23
C PHE A 68 -2.12 10.14 5.00
N ARG A 69 -2.30 9.58 3.80
CA ARG A 69 -1.99 10.29 2.54
C ARG A 69 -2.86 11.51 2.32
N GLU A 70 -4.16 11.41 2.59
CA GLU A 70 -5.06 12.56 2.49
C GLU A 70 -4.69 13.67 3.47
N ARG A 71 -4.28 13.31 4.70
CA ARG A 71 -3.79 14.28 5.69
C ARG A 71 -2.50 14.97 5.24
N ALA A 72 -1.56 14.21 4.68
CA ALA A 72 -0.31 14.76 4.15
C ALA A 72 -0.57 15.74 2.99
N ASN A 73 -1.45 15.37 2.05
CA ASN A 73 -1.80 16.23 0.92
C ASN A 73 -2.54 17.51 1.32
N ARG A 74 -3.31 17.50 2.41
CA ARG A 74 -4.01 18.71 2.90
C ARG A 74 -3.06 19.74 3.55
N HIS A 75 -1.84 19.35 3.90
CA HIS A 75 -0.87 20.22 4.56
C HIS A 75 0.08 20.96 3.60
N ASP A 76 -0.10 20.82 2.29
CA ASP A 76 0.59 21.62 1.27
C ASP A 76 -0.37 22.68 0.70
N PRO A 77 -0.50 23.87 1.30
CA PRO A 77 -1.10 25.00 0.60
C PRO A 77 -0.12 25.45 -0.49
N PRO A 78 -0.55 25.63 -1.76
CA PRO A 78 0.28 26.25 -2.76
C PRO A 78 0.66 27.66 -2.30
N ALA A 79 1.97 27.92 -2.22
CA ALA A 79 2.53 29.26 -2.04
C ALA A 79 2.31 30.11 -3.29
#